data_AF-A0A7R9PT90-F1
#
_entry.id   AF-A0A7R9PT90-F1
#
_cell.length_a   1.000
_cell.length_b   1.000
_cell.length_c   1.000
_cell.angle_alpha   90.00
_cell.angle_beta   90.00
_cell.angle_gamma   90.00
#
_symmetry.space_group_name_H-M   'P 1'
#
loop_
_entity.id
_entity.type
_entity.pdbx_description
1 polymer ?
#
loop_
_entity_poly.entity_id
_entity_poly.type
_entity_poly.pdbx_seq_one_letter_code
_entity_poly.pdbx_strand_id
1 'polypeptide(L)'
;ITVSSLGPALDIGLCVEEYRKKADEDLNSPPFDDLRNYAYEEGFSTAGSLSSLASGTDDKEQEFDYLVVWGPRFDMLANMYGHKNEEIEEGGQEEKIVVSV
;
A
#
# COMPACT_ATOMS: atom_id res chain seq x y z
N ILE A 1 87.96 -30.26 23.82
CA ILE A 1 86.48 -30.23 23.88
C ILE A 1 86.09 -28.77 23.97
N THR A 2 85.67 -28.17 22.86
CA THR A 2 85.18 -26.79 22.84
C THR A 2 83.70 -26.83 23.17
N VAL A 3 83.33 -26.30 24.34
CA VAL A 3 81.92 -26.01 24.66
C VAL A 3 81.53 -24.76 23.91
N SER A 4 80.90 -24.94 22.76
CA SER A 4 80.26 -23.84 22.05
C SER A 4 79.21 -23.23 22.98
N SER A 5 79.35 -21.93 23.24
CA SER A 5 78.46 -21.11 24.05
C SER A 5 77.01 -21.52 23.82
N LEU A 6 76.36 -22.01 24.87
CA LEU A 6 74.92 -22.20 24.91
C LEU A 6 74.30 -20.85 24.51
N GLY A 7 73.41 -20.87 23.51
CA GLY A 7 72.77 -19.66 22.97
C GLY A 7 72.18 -18.79 24.08
N PRO A 8 71.83 -17.52 23.77
CA PRO A 8 71.46 -16.53 24.79
C PRO A 8 70.49 -17.17 25.77
N ALA A 9 70.88 -17.18 27.05
CA ALA A 9 70.14 -17.81 28.13
C ALA A 9 68.66 -17.47 27.94
N LEU A 10 67.83 -18.50 27.77
CA LEU A 10 66.40 -18.34 27.52
C LEU A 10 65.81 -17.57 28.70
N ASP A 11 65.62 -16.27 28.52
CA ASP A 11 65.08 -15.40 29.56
C ASP A 11 63.59 -15.71 29.67
N ILE A 12 63.23 -16.41 30.75
CA ILE A 12 61.86 -16.80 31.06
C ILE A 12 60.97 -15.56 31.15
N GLY A 13 61.52 -14.41 31.57
CA GLY A 13 60.78 -13.14 31.63
C GLY A 13 60.28 -12.72 30.25
N LEU A 14 61.14 -12.78 29.22
CA LEU A 14 60.77 -12.46 27.84
C LEU A 14 59.76 -13.46 27.27
N CYS A 15 59.93 -14.74 27.58
CA CYS A 15 59.01 -15.78 27.15
C CYS A 15 57.59 -15.51 27.70
N VAL A 16 57.48 -15.27 29.01
CA VAL A 16 56.19 -14.98 29.66
C VAL A 16 55.57 -13.69 29.11
N GLU A 17 56.38 -12.64 28.89
CA GLU A 17 55.88 -11.40 28.31
C GLU A 17 55.35 -11.59 26.88
N GLU A 18 56.08 -12.34 26.05
CA GLU A 18 55.71 -12.64 24.67
C GLU A 18 54.39 -13.44 24.60
N TYR A 19 54.25 -14.48 25.45
CA TYR A 19 53.03 -15.27 25.50
C TYR A 19 51.84 -14.50 26.08
N ARG A 20 52.07 -13.64 27.08
CA ARG A 20 51.03 -12.74 27.60
C ARG A 20 50.52 -11.82 26.49
N LYS A 21 51.43 -11.16 25.77
CA LYS A 21 51.07 -10.25 24.70
C LYS A 21 50.27 -10.95 23.59
N LYS A 22 50.66 -12.17 23.21
CA LYS A 22 49.90 -12.99 22.24
C LYS A 22 48.50 -13.36 22.74
N ALA A 23 48.34 -13.63 24.03
CA ALA A 23 47.03 -13.93 24.62
C ALA A 23 46.13 -12.69 24.68
N ASP A 24 46.69 -11.53 25.01
CA ASP A 24 45.96 -10.26 25.09
C ASP A 24 45.50 -9.75 23.71
N GLU A 25 46.24 -10.10 22.65
CA GLU A 25 45.94 -9.71 21.26
C GLU A 25 45.11 -10.78 20.50
N ASP A 26 44.64 -11.83 21.17
CA ASP A 26 43.85 -12.90 20.53
C ASP A 26 42.46 -12.40 20.12
N LEU A 27 42.22 -12.34 18.80
CA LEU A 27 40.93 -11.94 18.20
C LEU A 27 39.82 -12.99 18.38
N ASN A 28 40.17 -14.24 18.71
CA ASN A 28 39.20 -15.27 19.07
C ASN A 28 38.85 -15.22 20.56
N SER A 29 39.42 -14.28 21.31
CA SER A 29 38.97 -14.04 22.67
C SER A 29 37.53 -13.48 22.66
N PRO A 30 36.68 -13.88 23.62
CA PRO A 30 35.30 -13.38 23.71
C PRO A 30 35.24 -11.85 23.93
N PRO A 31 34.10 -11.18 23.64
CA PRO A 31 32.79 -11.72 23.29
C PRO A 31 32.59 -11.85 21.78
N PHE A 32 32.02 -12.99 21.36
CA PHE A 32 31.64 -13.21 19.97
C PHE A 32 30.40 -12.38 19.61
N ASP A 33 30.24 -12.11 18.32
CA ASP A 33 29.02 -11.53 17.78
C ASP A 33 27.83 -12.49 17.94
N ASP A 34 26.66 -11.94 18.25
CA ASP A 34 25.40 -12.68 18.30
C ASP A 34 24.46 -12.21 17.19
N LEU A 35 23.75 -13.15 16.57
CA LEU A 35 22.78 -12.86 15.52
C LEU A 35 21.41 -12.63 16.14
N ARG A 36 20.82 -11.46 15.90
CA ARG A 36 19.43 -11.19 16.29
C ARG A 36 18.48 -11.50 15.14
N ASN A 37 17.66 -12.51 15.34
CA ASN A 37 16.59 -12.85 14.41
C ASN A 37 15.37 -11.97 14.69
N TYR A 38 14.96 -11.19 13.68
CA TYR A 38 13.74 -10.41 13.71
C TYR A 38 12.70 -11.07 12.82
N ALA A 39 11.65 -11.61 13.44
CA ALA A 39 10.51 -12.23 12.76
C ALA A 39 9.18 -11.69 13.31
N TYR A 40 9.20 -10.49 13.88
CA TYR A 40 7.98 -9.86 14.37
C TYR A 40 7.18 -9.36 13.18
N GLU A 41 6.08 -10.05 12.91
CA GLU A 41 5.03 -9.56 12.04
C GLU A 41 4.10 -8.72 12.90
N GLU A 42 3.98 -7.44 12.54
CA GLU A 42 3.02 -6.51 13.13
C GLU A 42 1.64 -7.17 13.20
N GLY A 43 0.90 -6.94 14.28
CA GLY A 43 -0.47 -7.46 14.40
C GLY A 43 -1.31 -7.01 13.20
N PHE A 44 -2.22 -7.87 12.73
CA PHE A 44 -3.12 -7.57 11.60
C PHE A 44 -3.90 -6.28 11.85
N SER A 45 -3.39 -5.16 11.37
CA SER A 45 -4.10 -3.88 11.38
C SER A 45 -4.90 -3.79 10.09
N THR A 46 -6.23 -3.79 10.22
CA THR A 46 -7.11 -3.50 9.09
C THR A 46 -6.84 -2.08 8.63
N ALA A 47 -6.64 -1.88 7.32
CA ALA A 47 -6.30 -0.59 6.69
C ALA A 47 -7.40 0.51 6.81
N GLY A 48 -8.33 0.38 7.76
CA GLY A 48 -9.51 1.23 7.89
C GLY A 48 -10.45 1.07 6.70
N SER A 49 -11.29 2.08 6.48
CA SER A 49 -12.14 2.17 5.30
C SER A 49 -11.39 2.87 4.18
N LEU A 50 -11.29 2.22 3.02
CA LEU A 50 -10.76 2.84 1.81
C LEU A 50 -11.89 3.51 1.03
N SER A 51 -11.58 4.60 0.32
CA SER A 51 -12.54 5.24 -0.58
C SER A 51 -12.95 4.28 -1.70
N SER A 52 -14.23 4.29 -2.05
CA SER A 52 -14.73 3.57 -3.22
C SER A 52 -14.08 4.10 -4.49
N LEU A 53 -13.76 3.21 -5.43
CA LEU A 53 -13.18 3.58 -6.73
C LEU A 53 -14.05 4.56 -7.52
N ALA A 54 -15.37 4.50 -7.34
CA ALA A 54 -16.34 5.38 -7.98
C ALA A 54 -16.47 6.76 -7.32
N SER A 55 -15.77 7.03 -6.22
CA SER A 55 -15.94 8.28 -5.44
C SER A 55 -15.57 9.56 -6.20
N GLY A 56 -14.97 9.45 -7.40
CA GLY A 56 -14.66 10.59 -8.27
C GLY A 56 -15.25 10.46 -9.69
N THR A 57 -16.05 9.44 -9.95
CA THR A 57 -16.69 9.27 -11.26
C THR A 57 -18.18 9.54 -11.11
N ASP A 58 -18.60 10.58 -11.83
CA ASP A 58 -19.96 10.80 -12.32
C ASP A 58 -20.92 11.59 -11.42
N ASP A 59 -20.77 12.92 -11.46
CA ASP A 59 -21.87 13.89 -11.35
C ASP A 59 -22.15 14.49 -12.74
N LYS A 60 -21.97 13.72 -13.82
CA LYS A 60 -22.29 14.22 -15.17
C LYS A 60 -23.71 13.86 -15.53
N GLU A 61 -24.36 14.78 -16.23
CA GLU A 61 -25.67 14.56 -16.83
C GLU A 61 -25.56 13.36 -17.79
N GLN A 62 -26.28 12.28 -17.50
CA GLN A 62 -26.31 11.08 -18.34
C GLN A 62 -27.17 11.34 -19.58
N GLU A 63 -26.55 11.29 -20.76
CA GLU A 63 -27.21 11.42 -22.06
C GLU A 63 -27.42 10.03 -22.68
N PHE A 64 -28.63 9.74 -23.15
CA PHE A 64 -29.04 8.39 -23.59
C PHE A 64 -29.46 8.32 -25.07
N ASP A 65 -29.04 9.29 -25.89
CA ASP A 65 -29.42 9.42 -27.31
C ASP A 65 -29.05 8.18 -28.16
N TYR A 66 -28.08 7.36 -27.70
CA TYR A 66 -27.70 6.11 -28.36
C TYR A 66 -28.75 5.00 -28.26
N LEU A 67 -29.71 5.07 -27.33
CA LEU A 67 -30.77 4.06 -27.19
C LEU A 67 -31.64 3.94 -28.43
N VAL A 68 -31.85 5.05 -29.16
CA VAL A 68 -32.64 5.06 -30.40
C VAL A 68 -31.99 4.25 -31.52
N VAL A 69 -30.66 4.07 -31.48
CA VAL A 69 -29.87 3.38 -32.51
C VAL A 69 -29.73 1.88 -32.22
N TRP A 70 -30.02 1.43 -30.99
CA TRP A 70 -29.87 0.02 -30.58
C TRP A 70 -31.00 -0.90 -31.11
N GLY A 71 -32.05 -0.32 -31.70
CA GLY A 71 -33.12 -1.03 -32.39
C GLY A 71 -34.31 -1.39 -31.48
N PRO A 72 -35.34 -2.07 -32.04
CA PRO A 72 -36.70 -2.09 -31.49
C PRO A 72 -36.85 -2.75 -30.12
N ARG A 73 -35.86 -3.56 -29.72
CA ARG A 73 -35.83 -4.16 -28.38
C ARG A 73 -35.60 -3.12 -27.28
N PHE A 74 -35.07 -1.95 -27.63
CA PHE A 74 -34.73 -0.86 -26.73
C PHE A 74 -35.70 0.33 -26.83
N ASP A 75 -36.77 0.24 -27.62
CA ASP A 75 -37.75 1.34 -27.84
C ASP A 75 -38.35 1.85 -26.53
N MET A 76 -38.65 0.95 -25.59
CA MET A 76 -39.17 1.33 -24.27
C MET A 76 -38.16 2.18 -23.48
N LEU A 77 -36.87 1.82 -23.53
CA LEU A 77 -35.82 2.57 -22.86
C LEU A 77 -35.54 3.90 -23.58
N ALA A 78 -35.54 3.90 -24.91
CA ALA A 78 -35.40 5.12 -25.71
C ALA A 78 -36.54 6.11 -25.42
N ASN A 79 -37.77 5.63 -25.25
CA ASN A 79 -38.92 6.45 -24.90
C ASN A 79 -38.80 7.01 -23.46
N MET A 80 -38.26 6.23 -22.51
CA MET A 80 -38.12 6.66 -21.12
C MET A 80 -36.96 7.63 -20.87
N TYR A 81 -35.86 7.49 -21.62
CA TYR A 81 -34.60 8.20 -21.34
C TYR A 81 -34.06 9.08 -22.48
N GLY A 82 -34.60 8.94 -23.71
CA GLY A 82 -34.15 9.68 -24.90
C GLY A 82 -34.91 10.98 -25.18
N HIS A 83 -36.04 11.21 -24.50
CA HIS A 83 -36.75 12.48 -24.57
C HIS A 83 -36.21 13.39 -23.46
N LYS A 84 -35.28 14.29 -23.79
CA LYS A 84 -35.05 15.49 -22.97
C LYS A 84 -36.42 16.17 -22.83
N ASN A 85 -36.87 16.36 -21.60
CA ASN A 85 -38.14 17.01 -21.28
C ASN A 85 -38.27 18.31 -22.10
N GLU A 86 -38.99 18.26 -23.21
CA GLU A 86 -39.54 19.47 -23.81
C GLU A 86 -40.55 19.95 -22.77
N GLU A 87 -40.21 21.04 -22.09
CA GLU A 87 -41.09 21.76 -21.18
C GLU A 87 -42.43 21.95 -21.90
N ILE A 88 -43.44 21.19 -21.47
CA ILE A 88 -44.81 21.35 -21.91
C ILE A 88 -45.31 22.65 -21.26
N GLU A 89 -45.05 23.79 -21.91
CA GLU A 89 -45.90 24.97 -21.76
C GLU A 89 -47.26 24.66 -22.42
N GLU A 90 -48.14 23.95 -21.73
CA GLU A 90 -49.55 23.86 -22.14
C GLU A 90 -50.42 24.75 -21.24
N GLY A 91 -50.96 25.78 -21.88
CA GLY A 91 -51.87 26.74 -21.28
C GLY A 91 -53.12 26.08 -20.71
N GLY A 92 -53.42 26.44 -19.46
CA GLY A 92 -54.68 26.09 -18.83
C GLY A 92 -55.87 26.70 -19.57
N GLN A 93 -56.73 25.85 -20.12
CA GLN A 93 -58.10 26.23 -20.43
C GLN A 93 -58.93 26.06 -19.14
N GLU A 94 -59.34 27.18 -18.53
CA GLU A 94 -60.31 27.19 -17.45
C GLU A 94 -61.69 26.76 -17.99
N GLU A 95 -62.12 25.53 -17.69
CA GLU A 95 -63.50 25.14 -17.89
C GLU A 95 -64.39 25.75 -16.80
N LYS A 96 -65.03 26.87 -17.13
CA LYS A 96 -66.07 27.49 -16.30
C LYS A 96 -67.34 26.63 -16.33
N ILE A 97 -67.55 25.82 -15.31
CA ILE A 97 -68.84 25.13 -15.10
C ILE A 97 -69.89 26.19 -14.73
N VAL A 98 -70.82 26.45 -15.64
CA VAL A 98 -72.01 27.25 -15.35
C VAL A 98 -73.08 26.31 -14.79
N VAL A 99 -73.26 26.32 -13.46
CA VAL A 99 -74.43 25.69 -12.84
C VAL A 99 -75.54 26.74 -12.78
N SER A 100 -76.61 26.51 -13.53
CA SER A 100 -77.84 27.29 -13.45
C SER A 100 -78.87 26.55 -12.60
N VAL A 101 -79.12 27.04 -11.38
CA VAL A 101 -80.43 27.05 -10.70
C VAL A 101 -80.51 28.30 -9.83
#